data_AF-A0A929HD15-F1
#
_entry.id   AF-A0A929HD15-F1
#
_cell.length_a   1.000
_cell.length_b   1.000
_cell.length_c   1.000
_cell.angle_alpha   90.00
_cell.angle_beta   90.00
_cell.angle_gamma   90.00
#
_symmetry.space_group_name_H-M   'P 1'
#
loop_
_entity.id
_entity.type
_entity.pdbx_description
1 polymer ?
#
loop_
_entity_poly.entity_id
_entity_poly.type
_entity_poly.pdbx_seq_one_letter_code
_entity_poly.pdbx_strand_id
1 'polypeptide(L)'
;MGQKANPIGLRLNITRGWESTWYADKGFAKYLLEDQKIKKYLKARLFHAGIARINVERTGEKVRVKLYTARPGIIIGKKGVEIEALKQDLDKLTGRQSIIDIQEVRRPEADAQLVAENVAMQLERRVAFRRAMK
;
A
#
# COMPACT_ATOMS: atom_id res chain seq x y z
N MET A 1 5.28 17.75 24.42
CA MET A 1 4.52 16.93 23.44
C MET A 1 3.76 17.88 22.53
N GLY A 2 3.97 17.80 21.21
CA GLY A 2 3.38 18.75 20.26
C GLY A 2 2.04 18.26 19.69
N GLN A 3 1.01 19.11 19.71
CA GLN A 3 -0.28 18.86 19.06
C GLN A 3 -0.16 19.10 17.55
N LYS A 4 0.52 18.21 16.82
CA LYS A 4 0.67 18.32 15.35
C LYS A 4 -0.42 17.51 14.65
N ALA A 5 -1.17 18.16 13.77
CA ALA A 5 -2.13 17.48 12.90
C ALA A 5 -1.41 16.64 11.84
N ASN A 6 -2.05 15.55 11.38
CA ASN A 6 -1.52 14.74 10.29
C ASN A 6 -1.55 15.55 8.98
N PRO A 7 -0.39 15.82 8.34
CA PRO A 7 -0.34 16.61 7.12
C PRO A 7 -1.06 15.96 5.93
N ILE A 8 -1.22 14.63 5.95
CA ILE A 8 -1.98 13.90 4.94
C ILE A 8 -3.46 14.28 5.06
N GLY A 9 -4.01 14.13 6.26
CA GLY A 9 -5.42 14.43 6.54
C GLY A 9 -5.77 15.90 6.27
N LEU A 10 -4.90 16.82 6.69
CA LEU A 10 -5.11 18.26 6.49
C LEU A 10 -5.20 18.67 5.01
N ARG A 11 -4.58 17.91 4.10
CA ARG A 11 -4.50 18.22 2.67
C ARG A 11 -5.34 17.31 1.79
N LEU A 12 -6.16 16.45 2.38
CA LEU A 12 -7.11 15.61 1.64
C LEU A 12 -8.06 16.51 0.84
N ASN A 13 -8.31 16.13 -0.42
CA ASN A 13 -9.16 16.85 -1.37
C ASN A 13 -8.65 18.24 -1.83
N ILE A 14 -7.48 18.71 -1.34
CA ILE A 14 -6.86 19.97 -1.79
C ILE A 14 -5.69 19.65 -2.72
N THR A 15 -4.66 19.01 -2.18
CA THR A 15 -3.45 18.63 -2.94
C THR A 15 -3.27 17.12 -3.01
N ARG A 16 -3.91 16.35 -2.13
CA ARG A 16 -3.79 14.88 -2.08
C ARG A 16 -5.16 14.22 -2.21
N GLY A 17 -5.23 13.21 -3.08
CA GLY A 17 -6.41 12.37 -3.26
C GLY A 17 -6.56 11.29 -2.19
N TRP A 18 -7.71 10.61 -2.24
CA TRP A 18 -8.02 9.46 -1.38
C TRP A 18 -7.25 8.21 -1.80
N GLU A 19 -6.94 7.36 -0.82
CA GLU A 19 -6.32 6.05 -1.04
C GLU A 19 -7.35 4.94 -1.24
N SER A 20 -8.62 5.19 -0.92
CA SER A 20 -9.73 4.31 -1.27
C SER A 20 -10.78 5.16 -1.99
N THR A 21 -11.04 4.87 -3.26
CA THR A 21 -11.95 5.65 -4.11
C THR A 21 -13.06 4.75 -4.62
N TRP A 22 -14.20 4.80 -3.93
CA TRP A 22 -15.40 4.05 -4.28
C TRP A 22 -16.62 4.66 -3.57
N TYR A 23 -17.81 4.27 -4.02
CA TYR A 23 -19.08 4.70 -3.44
C TYR A 23 -19.94 3.48 -3.08
N ALA A 24 -20.68 3.56 -1.97
CA ALA A 24 -21.62 2.52 -1.56
C ALA A 24 -22.78 3.12 -0.75
N ASP A 25 -24.01 2.96 -1.22
CA ASP A 25 -25.23 3.40 -0.50
C ASP A 25 -25.50 2.56 0.75
N LYS A 26 -25.37 1.24 0.64
CA LYS A 26 -25.57 0.27 1.73
C LYS A 26 -24.33 -0.61 1.87
N GLY A 27 -24.00 -0.98 3.11
CA GLY A 27 -22.88 -1.88 3.39
C GLY A 27 -21.49 -1.23 3.39
N PHE A 28 -21.41 0.10 3.51
CA PHE A 28 -20.14 0.84 3.62
C PHE A 28 -19.19 0.24 4.66
N ALA A 29 -19.69 -0.08 5.86
CA ALA A 29 -18.89 -0.65 6.93
C ALA A 29 -18.22 -1.98 6.55
N LYS A 30 -18.91 -2.83 5.78
CA LYS A 30 -18.36 -4.10 5.29
C LYS A 30 -17.19 -3.84 4.33
N TYR A 31 -17.38 -2.93 3.37
CA TYR A 31 -16.32 -2.57 2.42
C TYR A 31 -15.13 -1.89 3.09
N LEU A 32 -15.36 -1.04 4.09
CA LEU A 32 -14.29 -0.41 4.86
C LEU A 32 -13.44 -1.44 5.62
N LEU A 33 -14.08 -2.38 6.31
CA LEU A 33 -13.38 -3.47 7.01
C LEU A 33 -12.59 -4.35 6.04
N GLU A 34 -13.15 -4.61 4.87
CA GLU A 34 -12.49 -5.37 3.80
C GLU A 34 -11.26 -4.63 3.27
N ASP A 35 -11.37 -3.33 2.97
CA ASP A 35 -10.25 -2.48 2.55
C ASP A 35 -9.12 -2.47 3.59
N GLN A 36 -9.46 -2.37 4.89
CA GLN A 36 -8.47 -2.39 5.96
C GLN A 36 -7.74 -3.75 6.03
N LYS A 37 -8.47 -4.86 5.85
CA LYS A 37 -7.89 -6.21 5.79
C LYS A 37 -6.95 -6.36 4.59
N ILE A 38 -7.38 -5.92 3.41
CA ILE A 38 -6.57 -5.94 2.18
C ILE A 38 -5.27 -5.16 2.40
N LYS A 39 -5.36 -3.91 2.88
CA LYS A 39 -4.18 -3.05 3.12
C LYS A 39 -3.23 -3.68 4.14
N LYS A 40 -3.75 -4.22 5.24
CA LYS A 40 -2.93 -4.87 6.27
C LYS A 40 -2.23 -6.12 5.74
N TYR A 41 -2.96 -6.97 5.01
CA TYR A 41 -2.43 -8.19 4.41
C TYR A 41 -1.32 -7.90 3.40
N LEU A 42 -1.59 -6.98 2.45
CA LEU A 42 -0.62 -6.61 1.42
C LEU A 42 0.62 -5.97 2.03
N LYS A 43 0.46 -5.07 3.01
CA LYS A 43 1.61 -4.42 3.66
C LYS A 43 2.51 -5.42 4.38
N ALA A 44 1.92 -6.42 5.06
CA ALA A 44 2.68 -7.45 5.75
C ALA A 44 3.41 -8.40 4.79
N ARG A 45 2.70 -8.91 3.76
CA ARG A 45 3.27 -9.88 2.82
C ARG A 45 4.33 -9.27 1.91
N LEU A 46 4.13 -8.03 1.46
CA LEU A 46 4.99 -7.36 0.48
C LEU A 46 5.93 -6.35 1.12
N PHE A 47 6.22 -6.47 2.41
CA PHE A 47 7.15 -5.57 3.11
C PHE A 47 8.52 -5.51 2.43
N HIS A 48 9.02 -6.66 1.94
CA HIS A 48 10.28 -6.75 1.21
C HIS A 48 10.31 -6.02 -0.13
N ALA A 49 9.15 -5.78 -0.76
CA ALA A 49 9.05 -5.08 -2.03
C ALA A 49 9.14 -3.55 -1.88
N GLY A 50 8.94 -3.01 -0.67
CA GLY A 50 8.91 -1.57 -0.42
C GLY A 50 7.67 -0.93 -1.04
N ILE A 51 6.52 -1.09 -0.38
CA ILE A 51 5.25 -0.47 -0.80
C ILE A 51 5.19 0.96 -0.29
N ALA A 52 5.09 1.92 -1.22
CA ALA A 52 4.87 3.33 -0.90
C ALA A 52 3.40 3.62 -0.58
N ARG A 53 2.48 3.15 -1.43
CA ARG A 53 1.04 3.42 -1.32
C ARG A 53 0.22 2.27 -1.87
N ILE A 54 -0.96 2.05 -1.27
CA ILE A 54 -1.95 1.09 -1.73
C ILE A 54 -3.25 1.83 -1.99
N ASN A 55 -3.65 1.90 -3.25
CA ASN A 55 -4.91 2.49 -3.65
C ASN A 55 -5.94 1.39 -3.93
N VAL A 56 -7.14 1.52 -3.36
CA VAL A 56 -8.24 0.57 -3.57
C VAL A 56 -9.37 1.28 -4.29
N GLU A 57 -9.73 0.79 -5.47
CA GLU A 57 -10.86 1.25 -6.26
C GLU A 57 -11.88 0.10 -6.34
N ARG A 58 -13.17 0.42 -6.25
CA ARG A 58 -14.23 -0.57 -6.43
C ARG A 58 -15.15 -0.11 -7.56
N THR A 59 -15.41 -1.01 -8.50
CA THR A 59 -16.32 -0.77 -9.62
C THR A 59 -17.32 -1.91 -9.68
N GLY A 60 -18.50 -1.69 -9.10
CA GLY A 60 -19.49 -2.74 -8.88
C GLY A 60 -18.92 -3.84 -7.99
N GLU A 61 -18.85 -5.06 -8.50
CA GLU A 61 -18.31 -6.22 -7.78
C GLU A 61 -16.78 -6.38 -7.91
N LYS A 62 -16.13 -5.65 -8.81
CA LYS A 62 -14.69 -5.78 -9.04
C LYS A 62 -13.91 -4.88 -8.10
N VAL A 63 -12.87 -5.43 -7.48
CA VAL A 63 -11.94 -4.69 -6.62
C VAL A 63 -10.64 -4.50 -7.38
N ARG A 64 -10.27 -3.25 -7.65
CA ARG A 64 -8.99 -2.91 -8.28
C ARG A 64 -8.03 -2.38 -7.22
N VAL A 65 -6.92 -3.07 -7.04
CA VAL A 65 -5.85 -2.67 -6.11
C VAL A 65 -4.66 -2.16 -6.92
N LYS A 66 -4.37 -0.87 -6.79
CA LYS A 66 -3.19 -0.23 -7.37
C LYS A 66 -2.08 -0.17 -6.32
N LEU A 67 -0.97 -0.84 -6.61
CA LEU A 67 0.20 -0.91 -5.74
C LEU A 67 1.30 0.00 -6.27
N TYR A 68 1.74 0.95 -5.46
CA TYR A 68 2.90 1.78 -5.74
C TYR A 68 4.11 1.20 -5.00
N THR A 69 5.10 0.74 -5.75
CA THR A 69 6.25 0.00 -5.22
C THR A 69 7.58 0.54 -5.74
N ALA A 70 8.63 0.45 -4.91
CA ALA A 70 10.00 0.72 -5.34
C ALA A 70 10.59 -0.42 -6.18
N ARG A 71 10.12 -1.65 -5.97
CA ARG A 71 10.67 -2.86 -6.61
C ARG A 71 9.55 -3.72 -7.21
N PRO A 72 9.05 -3.37 -8.42
CA PRO A 72 7.96 -4.13 -9.05
C PRO A 72 8.33 -5.58 -9.36
N GLY A 73 9.59 -5.85 -9.70
CA GLY A 73 10.06 -7.19 -10.05
C GLY A 73 9.87 -8.24 -8.94
N ILE A 74 9.94 -7.84 -7.67
CA ILE A 74 9.72 -8.75 -6.54
C ILE A 74 8.24 -9.16 -6.45
N ILE A 75 7.32 -8.25 -6.77
CA ILE A 75 5.87 -8.49 -6.69
C ILE A 75 5.39 -9.35 -7.87
N ILE A 76 5.96 -9.15 -9.06
CA ILE A 76 5.64 -9.94 -10.25
C ILE A 76 6.19 -11.38 -10.10
N GLY A 77 7.39 -11.51 -9.55
CA GLY A 77 8.07 -12.80 -9.36
C GLY A 77 8.56 -13.41 -10.67
N LYS A 78 9.07 -14.65 -10.60
CA LYS A 78 9.53 -15.38 -11.79
C LYS A 78 8.33 -15.81 -12.62
N LYS A 79 8.26 -15.37 -13.88
CA LYS A 79 7.17 -15.70 -14.84
C LYS A 79 5.75 -15.31 -14.38
N GLY A 80 5.58 -14.38 -13.44
CA GLY A 80 4.25 -13.94 -13.00
C GLY A 80 3.58 -14.85 -11.95
N VAL A 81 4.29 -15.84 -11.40
CA VAL A 81 3.70 -16.78 -10.43
C VAL A 81 3.23 -16.06 -9.14
N GLU A 82 4.00 -15.08 -8.66
CA GLU A 82 3.70 -14.41 -7.40
C GLU A 82 2.48 -13.48 -7.52
N ILE A 83 2.30 -12.81 -8.67
CA ILE A 83 1.13 -11.97 -8.92
C ILE A 83 -0.15 -12.79 -9.06
N GLU A 84 -0.08 -13.98 -9.67
CA GLU A 84 -1.22 -14.90 -9.73
C GLU A 84 -1.61 -15.43 -8.35
N ALA A 85 -0.62 -15.81 -7.53
CA ALA A 85 -0.85 -16.23 -6.14
C ALA A 85 -1.47 -15.10 -5.30
N LEU A 86 -0.96 -13.88 -5.42
CA LEU A 86 -1.52 -12.70 -4.74
C LEU A 86 -2.97 -12.43 -5.15
N LYS A 87 -3.28 -12.56 -6.45
CA LYS A 87 -4.64 -12.40 -6.95
C LYS A 87 -5.58 -13.45 -6.36
N GLN A 88 -5.17 -14.72 -6.34
CA GLN A 88 -5.98 -15.79 -5.73
C GLN A 88 -6.23 -15.56 -4.24
N ASP A 89 -5.23 -15.07 -3.50
CA ASP A 89 -5.37 -14.81 -2.07
C ASP A 89 -6.27 -13.59 -1.80
N LEU A 90 -6.19 -12.54 -2.62
CA LEU A 90 -7.11 -11.42 -2.57
C LEU A 90 -8.54 -11.82 -2.93
N ASP A 91 -8.71 -12.69 -3.92
CA ASP A 91 -10.02 -13.23 -4.31
C ASP A 91 -10.65 -14.03 -3.16
N LYS A 92 -9.87 -14.86 -2.45
CA LYS A 92 -10.32 -15.59 -1.26
C LYS A 92 -10.66 -14.65 -0.09
N LEU A 93 -9.88 -13.60 0.12
CA LEU A 93 -10.11 -12.64 1.22
C LEU A 93 -11.35 -11.76 1.00
N THR A 94 -11.59 -11.36 -0.25
CA THR A 94 -12.68 -10.44 -0.61
C THR A 94 -13.95 -11.16 -1.06
N GLY A 95 -13.84 -12.43 -1.45
CA GLY A 95 -14.91 -13.20 -2.08
C GLY A 95 -15.34 -12.63 -3.43
N ARG A 96 -14.48 -11.83 -4.08
CA ARG A 96 -14.76 -11.09 -5.32
C ARG A 96 -13.57 -11.13 -6.25
N GLN A 97 -13.81 -10.81 -7.52
CA GLN A 97 -12.73 -10.73 -8.50
C GLN A 97 -11.87 -9.49 -8.25
N SER A 98 -10.61 -9.73 -7.90
CA SER A 98 -9.59 -8.70 -7.70
C SER A 98 -8.73 -8.50 -8.95
N ILE A 99 -8.40 -7.24 -9.23
CA ILE A 99 -7.49 -6.83 -10.29
C ILE A 99 -6.33 -6.10 -9.62
N ILE A 100 -5.12 -6.60 -9.80
CA ILE A 100 -3.91 -5.98 -9.25
C ILE A 100 -3.23 -5.18 -10.38
N ASP A 101 -2.99 -3.91 -10.13
CA ASP A 101 -2.22 -3.02 -10.99
C ASP A 101 -0.97 -2.57 -10.22
N ILE A 102 0.22 -2.71 -10.84
CA ILE A 102 1.50 -2.43 -10.20
C ILE A 102 2.12 -1.23 -10.89
N GLN A 103 2.35 -0.17 -10.13
CA GLN A 103 3.02 1.04 -10.58
C GLN A 103 4.36 1.22 -9.87
N GLU A 104 5.38 1.51 -10.66
CA GLU A 104 6.72 1.78 -10.16
C GLU A 104 6.85 3.22 -9.65
N VAL A 105 7.42 3.37 -8.46
CA VAL A 105 7.84 4.67 -7.93
C VAL A 105 9.21 5.01 -8.49
N ARG A 106 9.26 5.91 -9.49
CA ARG A 106 10.49 6.30 -10.19
C ARG A 106 11.61 6.83 -9.27
N ARG A 107 11.25 7.48 -8.16
CA ARG A 107 12.19 8.05 -7.17
C ARG A 107 11.84 7.58 -5.77
N PRO A 108 12.31 6.39 -5.34
CA PRO A 108 12.03 5.85 -4.02
C PRO A 108 12.49 6.76 -2.87
N GLU A 109 13.59 7.48 -3.07
CA GLU A 109 14.18 8.41 -2.08
C GLU A 109 13.33 9.66 -1.84
N ALA A 110 12.43 9.99 -2.78
CA ALA A 110 11.50 11.11 -2.63
C ALA A 110 10.20 10.70 -1.92
N ASP A 111 9.97 9.40 -1.71
CA ASP A 111 8.77 8.91 -1.05
C ASP A 111 8.99 8.76 0.45
N ALA A 112 8.19 9.48 1.24
CA ALA A 112 8.33 9.52 2.69
C ALA A 112 8.15 8.14 3.35
N GLN A 113 7.27 7.28 2.81
CA GLN A 113 7.02 5.96 3.40
C GLN A 113 8.23 5.05 3.20
N LEU A 114 8.80 5.06 1.99
CA LEU A 114 9.94 4.22 1.64
C LEU A 114 11.22 4.65 2.39
N VAL A 115 11.43 5.96 2.54
CA VAL A 115 12.54 6.49 3.34
C VAL A 115 12.37 6.12 4.82
N ALA A 116 11.17 6.26 5.38
CA ALA A 116 10.89 5.89 6.77
C ALA A 116 11.17 4.40 7.04
N GLU A 117 10.75 3.51 6.12
CA GLU A 117 11.02 2.07 6.23
C GLU A 117 12.49 1.73 6.12
N ASN A 118 13.23 2.42 5.25
CA ASN A 118 14.67 2.23 5.13
C ASN A 118 15.39 2.62 6.43
N VAL A 119 15.07 3.79 7.00
CA VAL A 119 15.64 4.23 8.28
C VAL A 119 15.30 3.24 9.40
N ALA A 120 14.03 2.79 9.49
CA ALA A 120 13.61 1.79 10.47
C ALA A 120 14.43 0.50 10.34
N MET A 121 14.60 -0.01 9.12
CA MET A 121 15.37 -1.22 8.85
C MET A 121 16.86 -1.07 9.21
N GLN A 122 17.46 0.10 9.00
CA GLN A 122 18.83 0.37 9.41
C GLN A 122 18.99 0.39 10.93
N LEU A 123 18.02 0.96 11.65
CA LEU A 123 18.01 0.97 13.11
C LEU A 123 17.85 -0.44 13.68
N GLU A 124 16.98 -1.27 13.11
CA GLU A 124 16.83 -2.69 13.49
C GLU A 124 18.15 -3.47 13.31
N ARG A 125 18.93 -3.12 12.28
CA ARG A 125 20.27 -3.68 12.03
C ARG A 125 21.37 -3.08 12.92
N ARG A 126 21.00 -2.28 13.92
CA ARG A 126 21.92 -1.64 14.89
C ARG A 126 22.92 -0.66 14.26
N VAL A 127 22.56 -0.03 13.15
CA VAL A 127 23.33 1.10 12.60
C VAL A 127 23.17 2.31 13.53
N ALA A 128 24.24 3.10 13.70
CA ALA A 128 24.17 4.32 14.50
C ALA A 128 23.09 5.28 13.97
N PHE A 129 22.16 5.69 14.83
CA PHE A 129 20.99 6.49 14.43
C PHE A 129 21.33 7.79 13.70
N ARG A 130 22.44 8.46 14.08
CA ARG A 130 22.92 9.68 13.40
C ARG A 130 23.36 9.42 11.96
N ARG A 131 23.88 8.22 11.68
CA ARG A 131 24.29 7.79 10.34
C ARG A 131 23.09 7.38 9.50
N ALA A 132 22.07 6.79 10.10
CA ALA A 132 20.85 6.39 9.39
C ALA A 132 19.96 7.58 9.00
N MET A 133 20.01 8.68 9.76
CA MET A 133 19.25 9.91 9.48
C MET A 133 19.95 10.89 8.52
N LYS A 134 21.27 10.75 8.33
CA LYS A 134 22.07 11.62 7.48
C LYS A 134 22.02 11.14 6.03
#